data_AF-A0A7C6PUU0-F1
#
_entry.id   AF-A0A7C6PUU0-F1
#
_cell.length_a   1.000
_cell.length_b   1.000
_cell.length_c   1.000
_cell.angle_alpha   90.00
_cell.angle_beta   90.00
_cell.angle_gamma   90.00
#
_symmetry.space_group_name_H-M   'P 1'
#
loop_
_entity.id
_entity.type
_entity.pdbx_description
1 polymer ?
#
loop_
_entity_poly.entity_id
_entity_poly.type
_entity_poly.pdbx_seq_one_letter_code
_entity_poly.pdbx_strand_id
1 'polypeptide(L)' 'MDTQMKKGVLEMCILFKLKEEVLYGYEIMKSVRQIFPDVYEGSTYTILRRLNAADYTAVS' A
#
# COMPACT_ATOMS: atom_id res chain seq x y z
N MET A 1 1.19 5.09 18.41
CA MET A 1 1.61 3.88 17.66
C MET A 1 3.05 4.09 17.21
N ASP A 2 3.88 3.06 17.38
CA ASP A 2 5.24 3.02 16.82
C ASP A 2 5.20 3.14 15.28
N THR A 3 6.14 3.88 14.70
CA THR A 3 6.27 4.07 13.25
C THR A 3 6.38 2.75 12.49
N GLN A 4 7.02 1.73 13.06
CA GLN A 4 7.10 0.39 12.46
C GLN A 4 5.73 -0.27 12.39
N MET A 5 4.94 -0.14 13.46
CA MET A 5 3.60 -0.72 13.53
C MET A 5 2.67 -0.09 12.49
N LYS A 6 2.78 1.24 12.28
CA LYS A 6 2.02 1.93 11.22
C LYS A 6 2.37 1.41 9.82
N LYS A 7 3.65 1.15 9.53
CA LYS A 7 4.10 0.60 8.25
C LYS A 7 3.54 -0.80 7.99
N GLY A 8 3.62 -1.69 8.98
CA GLY A 8 3.09 -3.05 8.85
C GLY A 8 1.58 -3.09 8.64
N VAL A 9 0.84 -2.25 9.36
CA VAL A 9 -0.62 -2.11 9.15
C VAL A 9 -0.93 -1.60 7.75
N LEU A 10 -0.20 -0.60 7.27
CA LEU A 10 -0.40 -0.04 5.93
C LEU A 10 -0.14 -1.06 4.81
N GLU A 11 0.94 -1.82 4.92
CA GLU A 11 1.25 -2.95 4.02
C GLU A 11 0.08 -3.96 3.97
N MET A 12 -0.46 -4.32 5.13
CA MET A 12 -1.57 -5.26 5.22
C MET A 12 -2.87 -4.71 4.63
N CYS A 13 -3.17 -3.43 4.83
CA CYS A 13 -4.32 -2.77 4.22
C CYS A 13 -4.24 -2.77 2.68
N ILE A 14 -3.05 -2.53 2.12
CA ILE A 14 -2.83 -2.55 0.67
C ILE A 14 -3.07 -3.95 0.10
N LEU A 15 -2.49 -4.98 0.72
CA LEU A 15 -2.70 -6.37 0.30
C LEU A 15 -4.17 -6.80 0.41
N PHE A 16 -4.84 -6.39 1.49
CA PHE A 16 -6.26 -6.67 1.67
C PHE A 16 -7.10 -6.05 0.55
N LYS A 17 -6.80 -4.81 0.16
CA LYS A 17 -7.51 -4.15 -0.96
C LYS A 17 -7.25 -4.82 -2.30
N LEU A 18 -6.00 -5.18 -2.58
CA LEU A 18 -5.64 -5.90 -3.81
C LEU A 18 -6.25 -7.30 -3.90
N LYS A 19 -6.61 -7.90 -2.77
CA LYS A 19 -7.34 -9.16 -2.74
C LYS A 19 -8.81 -9.01 -3.16
N GLU A 20 -9.43 -7.86 -2.85
CA GLU A 20 -10.83 -7.60 -3.18
C GLU A 20 -11.03 -7.25 -4.66
N GLU A 21 -10.08 -6.51 -5.25
CA GLU A 21 -10.17 -6.01 -6.62
C GLU A 21 -8.78 -5.80 -7.24
N VAL A 22 -8.70 -5.96 -8.57
CA VAL A 22 -7.48 -5.68 -9.33
C VAL A 22 -7.37 -4.17 -9.55
N LEU A 23 -6.44 -3.53 -8.85
CA LEU A 23 -6.22 -2.09 -8.89
C LEU A 23 -4.88 -1.72 -9.51
N TYR A 24 -4.85 -0.59 -10.22
CA TYR A 24 -3.61 0.03 -10.64
C TYR A 24 -2.93 0.77 -9.48
N GLY A 25 -1.59 0.91 -9.54
CA GLY A 25 -0.80 1.56 -8.48
C GLY A 25 -1.33 2.94 -8.06
N TYR A 26 -1.78 3.75 -9.02
CA TYR A 26 -2.38 5.06 -8.75
C TYR A 26 -3.69 4.96 -7.94
N GLU A 27 -4.55 3.98 -8.23
CA GLU A 27 -5.82 3.79 -7.52
C GLU A 27 -5.59 3.37 -6.07
N ILE A 28 -4.59 2.51 -5.85
CA ILE A 28 -4.16 2.12 -4.51
C ILE A 28 -3.67 3.35 -3.74
N MET A 29 -2.82 4.18 -4.35
CA MET A 29 -2.32 5.41 -3.72
C MET A 29 -3.47 6.34 -3.32
N LYS A 30 -4.47 6.50 -4.20
CA LYS A 30 -5.65 7.32 -3.93
C LYS A 30 -6.47 6.76 -2.76
N SER A 31 -6.76 5.45 -2.76
CA SER A 31 -7.50 4.78 -1.68
C SER A 31 -6.77 4.84 -0.35
N VAL A 32 -5.45 4.61 -0.35
CA VAL A 32 -4.61 4.74 0.85
C VAL A 32 -4.67 6.16 1.41
N ARG A 33 -4.55 7.19 0.55
CA ARG A 33 -4.58 8.59 0.98
C ARG A 33 -5.92 9.02 1.55
N GLN A 34 -7.03 8.43 1.08
CA GLN A 34 -8.36 8.68 1.64
C GLN A 34 -8.49 8.15 3.08
N ILE A 35 -7.89 6.99 3.37
CA ILE A 35 -7.94 6.35 4.69
C ILE A 35 -6.86 6.91 5.63
N PHE A 36 -5.69 7.22 5.08
CA PHE A 36 -4.50 7.70 5.79
C PHE A 36 -4.00 9.03 5.17
N PRO A 37 -4.62 10.17 5.50
CA PRO A 37 -4.30 11.47 4.88
C PRO A 37 -2.85 11.93 5.10
N ASP A 38 -2.24 11.50 6.20
CA ASP A 38 -0.86 11.87 6.59
C ASP A 38 0.22 11.01 5.90
N VAL A 39 -0.18 9.99 5.12
CA VAL A 39 0.76 9.12 4.41
C VAL A 39 1.14 9.76 3.08
N TYR A 40 2.44 10.04 2.92
CA TYR A 40 2.98 10.55 1.66
C TYR A 40 2.91 9.49 0.54
N GLU A 41 2.54 9.90 -0.68
CA GLU A 41 2.40 8.98 -1.84
C GLU A 41 3.67 8.16 -2.10
N GLY A 42 4.86 8.77 -1.93
CA GLY A 42 6.13 8.05 -2.05
C GLY A 42 6.31 6.92 -1.03
N SER A 43 5.66 6.99 0.13
CA SER A 43 5.66 5.89 1.12
C SER A 43 4.86 4.70 0.61
N THR A 44 3.66 4.96 0.07
CA THR A 44 2.81 3.93 -0.54
C THR A 44 3.50 3.31 -1.76
N TYR A 45 4.15 4.12 -2.59
CA TYR A 45 4.94 3.62 -3.72
C TYR A 45 6.09 2.70 -3.26
N THR A 46 6.83 3.11 -2.22
CA THR A 46 7.91 2.29 -1.65
C THR A 46 7.39 0.95 -1.14
N ILE A 47 6.21 0.95 -0.50
CA ILE A 47 5.55 -0.27 -0.04
C ILE A 47 5.17 -1.16 -1.23
N LEU A 48 4.50 -0.62 -2.24
CA LEU A 48 4.10 -1.36 -3.43
C LEU A 48 5.30 -2.01 -4.13
N ARG A 49 6.40 -1.27 -4.27
CA ARG A 49 7.65 -1.80 -4.83
C ARG A 49 8.22 -2.97 -4.02
N ARG A 50 8.17 -2.89 -2.69
CA ARG A 50 8.63 -3.98 -1.81
C ARG A 50 7.72 -5.21 -1.90
N LEU A 51 6.40 -5.01 -1.97
CA LEU A 51 5.43 -6.10 -2.12
C LEU A 51 5.60 -6.81 -3.48
N ASN A 52 5.83 -6.06 -4.55
CA ASN A 52 6.11 -6.60 -5.88
C ASN A 52 7.44 -7.38 -5.88
N ALA A 53 8.51 -6.81 -5.31
CA ALA A 53 9.80 -7.48 -5.18
C ALA A 53 9.78 -8.75 -4.29
N ALA A 54 8.75 -8.92 -3.47
CA ALA A 54 8.52 -10.10 -2.64
C ALA A 54 7.51 -11.09 -3.27
N ASP A 55 7.15 -10.88 -4.55
CA ASP A 55 6.18 -11.69 -5.30
C ASP A 55 4.78 -11.78 -4.67
N TYR A 56 4.41 -10.79 -3.83
CA TYR A 56 3.07 -10.72 -3.24
C TYR A 56 2.06 -10.00 -4.12
N THR A 57 2.52 -9.16 -5.05
CA THR A 57 1.68 -8.41 -5.97
C THR A 57 2.33 -8.34 -7.35
N ALA A 58 1.51 -8.24 -8.40
CA ALA A 58 1.98 -7.99 -9.77
C ALA A 58 1.74 -6.53 -10.20
N VAL A 59 1.57 -5.63 -9.24
CA VAL A 59 1.21 -4.23 -9.48
C VAL A 59 2.47 -3.44 -9.85
N SER A 60 2.48 -2.83 -11.04
CA SER A 60 3.52 -1.96 -11.58
C SER A 60 3.38 -0.51 -11.10
#